data_AF-A0A951MI55-F1
#
_entry.id   AF-A0A951MI55-F1
#
_cell.length_a   1.000
_cell.length_b   1.000
_cell.length_c   1.000
_cell.angle_alpha   90.00
_cell.angle_beta   90.00
_cell.angle_gamma   90.00
#
_symmetry.space_group_name_H-M   'P 1'
#
loop_
_entity.id
_entity.type
_entity.pdbx_description
1 polymer ?
#
loop_
_entity_poly.entity_id
_entity_poly.type
_entity_poly.pdbx_seq_one_letter_code
_entity_poly.pdbx_strand_id
1 'polypeptide(L)'
;MAAASSFAPVPPLTILSGGQTGVDRAALDVAMERGMRCGGWCPARRQAEDGPIDPRYPLRETPTADPAQRTEWNVRGSDGTLLLVTGGHSRGTELTDEVARRLGRPVYRWHPDALPDPHAFRRWLQIHKIRTLNVAGPRESESPGVYAAACAYLRAVLP
;
A
#
# COMPACT_ATOMS: atom_id res chain seq x y z
N MET A 1 -32.68 -1.55 -27.59
CA MET A 1 -32.11 -0.55 -26.66
C MET A 1 -31.09 -1.26 -25.78
N ALA A 2 -29.80 -1.09 -26.06
CA ALA A 2 -28.76 -1.57 -25.14
C ALA A 2 -28.66 -0.55 -24.00
N ALA A 3 -28.88 -1.00 -22.76
CA ALA A 3 -28.66 -0.17 -21.59
C ALA A 3 -27.16 0.20 -21.56
N ALA A 4 -26.85 1.48 -21.76
CA ALA A 4 -25.54 2.00 -21.46
C ALA A 4 -25.32 1.81 -19.96
N SER A 5 -24.52 0.81 -19.60
CA SER A 5 -24.12 0.56 -18.22
C SER A 5 -23.30 1.77 -17.79
N SER A 6 -23.91 2.67 -17.02
CA SER A 6 -23.23 3.84 -16.49
C SER A 6 -22.19 3.35 -15.47
N PHE A 7 -20.93 3.37 -15.85
CA PHE A 7 -19.86 3.33 -14.87
C PHE A 7 -19.87 4.69 -14.16
N ALA A 8 -20.49 4.74 -12.98
CA ALA A 8 -20.22 5.83 -12.07
C ALA A 8 -18.69 5.94 -11.90
N PRO A 9 -18.10 7.14 -12.01
CA PRO A 9 -16.66 7.30 -11.83
C PRO A 9 -16.27 6.74 -10.47
N VAL A 10 -15.24 5.89 -10.44
CA VAL A 10 -14.70 5.37 -9.18
C VAL A 10 -14.24 6.60 -8.39
N PRO A 11 -14.68 6.79 -7.12
CA PRO A 11 -14.22 7.92 -6.34
C PRO A 11 -12.69 7.93 -6.25
N PRO A 12 -12.05 9.10 -6.25
CA PRO A 12 -10.59 9.20 -6.30
C PRO A 12 -9.97 8.46 -5.11
N LEU A 13 -9.10 7.49 -5.42
CA LEU A 13 -8.38 6.68 -4.44
C LEU A 13 -7.12 7.44 -3.98
N THR A 14 -6.88 7.47 -2.68
CA THR A 14 -5.63 7.98 -2.08
C THR A 14 -4.78 6.82 -1.59
N ILE A 15 -3.49 6.81 -1.94
CA ILE A 15 -2.53 5.76 -1.54
C ILE A 15 -1.74 6.21 -0.31
N LEU A 16 -1.76 5.42 0.76
CA LEU A 16 -0.87 5.58 1.90
C LEU A 16 0.19 4.48 1.92
N SER A 17 1.41 4.83 2.31
CA SER A 17 2.52 3.89 2.47
C SER A 17 3.56 4.45 3.45
N GLY A 18 4.41 3.57 3.99
CA GLY A 18 5.43 3.94 4.97
C GLY A 18 6.76 4.45 4.41
N GLY A 19 6.96 4.37 3.09
CA GLY A 19 8.17 4.81 2.43
C GLY A 19 9.42 3.95 2.67
N GLN A 20 9.31 2.76 3.25
CA GLN A 20 10.42 1.79 3.22
C GLN A 20 10.75 1.39 1.76
N THR A 21 11.92 0.81 1.52
CA THR A 21 12.24 0.15 0.24
C THR A 21 11.24 -0.98 -0.07
N GLY A 22 11.28 -1.52 -1.28
CA GLY A 22 10.37 -2.58 -1.70
C GLY A 22 8.95 -2.06 -1.93
N VAL A 23 7.97 -2.71 -1.30
CA VAL A 23 6.54 -2.49 -1.56
C VAL A 23 6.08 -1.07 -1.24
N ASP A 24 6.56 -0.53 -0.12
CA ASP A 24 6.19 0.80 0.33
C ASP A 24 6.57 1.86 -0.72
N ARG A 25 7.77 1.75 -1.29
CA ARG A 25 8.26 2.66 -2.32
C ARG A 25 7.53 2.49 -3.65
N ALA A 26 7.30 1.24 -4.06
CA ALA A 26 6.54 0.93 -5.26
C ALA A 26 5.14 1.56 -5.24
N ALA A 27 4.47 1.52 -4.08
CA ALA A 27 3.16 2.14 -3.90
C ALA A 27 3.17 3.65 -4.15
N LEU A 28 4.15 4.35 -3.59
CA LEU A 28 4.29 5.80 -3.75
C LEU A 28 4.67 6.16 -5.19
N ASP A 29 5.65 5.46 -5.76
CA ASP A 29 6.11 5.71 -7.13
C ASP A 29 4.99 5.51 -8.16
N VAL A 30 4.25 4.39 -8.10
CA VAL A 30 3.13 4.14 -9.03
C VAL A 30 2.00 5.16 -8.85
N ALA A 31 1.72 5.57 -7.60
CA ALA A 31 0.70 6.60 -7.35
C ALA A 31 1.11 7.95 -7.97
N MET A 32 2.37 8.38 -7.77
CA MET A 32 2.90 9.60 -8.37
C MET A 32 2.94 9.53 -9.89
N GLU A 33 3.39 8.40 -10.46
CA GLU A 33 3.40 8.13 -11.90
C GLU A 33 2.02 8.34 -12.54
N ARG A 34 0.95 7.96 -11.82
CA ARG A 34 -0.45 8.06 -12.27
C ARG A 34 -1.14 9.36 -11.89
N GLY A 35 -0.46 10.30 -11.23
CA GLY A 35 -1.08 11.52 -10.72
C GLY A 35 -2.12 11.27 -9.62
N MET A 36 -2.08 10.11 -8.95
CA MET A 36 -2.94 9.80 -7.82
C MET A 36 -2.45 10.52 -6.57
N ARG A 37 -3.38 10.85 -5.67
CA ARG A 37 -3.00 11.36 -4.34
C ARG A 37 -2.28 10.27 -3.59
N CYS A 38 -1.11 10.58 -3.03
CA CYS A 38 -0.39 9.68 -2.16
C CYS A 38 0.23 10.40 -0.96
N GLY A 39 0.64 9.62 0.04
CA GLY A 39 1.34 10.08 1.22
C GLY A 39 1.47 8.96 2.24
N GLY A 40 1.44 9.33 3.51
CA GLY A 40 1.52 8.38 4.62
C GLY A 40 2.44 8.85 5.72
N TRP A 41 2.71 7.94 6.64
CA TRP A 41 3.55 8.14 7.80
C TRP A 41 4.84 7.34 7.66
N CYS A 42 5.98 7.98 7.89
CA CYS A 42 7.29 7.35 7.93
C CYS A 42 7.94 7.55 9.31
N PRO A 43 8.96 6.77 9.68
CA PRO A 43 9.66 6.96 10.96
C PRO A 43 10.28 8.34 11.08
N ALA A 44 10.50 8.81 12.31
CA ALA A 44 11.26 10.04 12.57
C ALA A 44 12.62 10.04 11.88
N ARG A 45 13.03 11.22 11.39
CA ARG A 45 14.17 11.44 10.48
C ARG A 45 14.04 10.72 9.15
N ARG A 46 12.82 10.36 8.76
CA ARG A 46 12.50 9.70 7.50
C ARG A 46 13.30 8.40 7.30
N GLN A 47 13.52 7.61 8.35
CA GLN A 47 14.40 6.44 8.26
C GLN A 47 13.83 5.32 7.38
N ALA A 48 14.65 4.80 6.47
CA ALA A 48 14.46 3.55 5.71
C ALA A 48 15.77 2.75 5.71
N GLU A 49 15.76 1.52 5.19
CA GLU A 49 16.95 0.65 5.21
C GLU A 49 18.10 1.16 4.32
N ASP A 50 17.77 1.95 3.31
CA ASP A 50 18.68 2.56 2.34
C ASP A 50 19.10 3.99 2.73
N GLY A 51 18.78 4.41 3.96
CA GLY A 51 19.01 5.77 4.45
C GLY A 51 17.74 6.61 4.54
N PRO A 52 17.87 7.94 4.64
CA PRO A 52 16.71 8.83 4.70
C PRO A 52 15.86 8.77 3.44
N ILE A 53 14.55 8.59 3.61
CA ILE A 53 13.55 8.60 2.56
C ILE A 53 13.57 9.95 1.85
N ASP A 54 13.72 9.90 0.53
CA ASP A 54 13.76 11.07 -0.36
C ASP A 54 12.60 12.08 -0.05
N PRO A 55 12.87 13.39 0.04
CA PRO A 55 11.84 14.41 0.25
C PRO A 55 10.76 14.47 -0.83
N ARG A 56 10.99 13.90 -2.02
CA ARG A 56 9.99 13.84 -3.10
C ARG A 56 8.71 13.11 -2.69
N TYR A 57 8.81 12.18 -1.75
CA TYR A 57 7.64 11.46 -1.25
C TYR A 57 6.88 12.33 -0.21
N PRO A 58 5.57 12.56 -0.38
CA PRO A 58 4.74 13.40 0.50
C PRO A 58 4.38 12.70 1.81
N LEU A 59 5.40 12.28 2.57
CA LEU A 59 5.28 11.56 3.83
C LEU A 59 5.43 12.50 5.02
N ARG A 60 4.67 12.22 6.08
CA ARG A 60 4.76 12.87 7.39
C ARG A 60 5.56 11.98 8.33
N GLU A 61 6.41 12.58 9.16
CA GLU A 61 7.16 11.81 10.15
C GLU A 61 6.29 11.50 11.38
N THR A 62 6.43 10.29 11.90
CA THR A 62 5.94 9.95 13.23
C THR A 62 6.86 10.53 14.31
N PRO A 63 6.38 10.72 15.55
CA PRO A 63 7.22 11.24 16.65
C PRO A 63 8.45 10.38 16.95
N THR A 64 8.38 9.06 16.73
CA THR A 64 9.50 8.14 16.98
C THR A 64 10.03 7.52 15.69
N ALA A 65 11.25 6.99 15.79
CA ALA A 65 11.89 6.21 14.74
C ALA A 65 11.42 4.74 14.70
N ASP A 66 10.52 4.33 15.61
CA ASP A 66 10.02 2.95 15.67
C ASP A 66 9.13 2.65 14.45
N PRO A 67 9.51 1.70 13.58
CA PRO A 67 8.70 1.31 12.43
C PRO A 67 7.30 0.81 12.80
N ALA A 68 7.08 0.34 14.03
CA ALA A 68 5.75 -0.08 14.47
C ALA A 68 4.77 1.10 14.54
N GLN A 69 5.21 2.29 14.96
CA GLN A 69 4.36 3.47 15.08
C GLN A 69 3.84 3.92 13.72
N ARG A 70 4.73 4.03 12.72
CA ARG A 70 4.31 4.40 11.35
C ARG A 70 3.41 3.35 10.72
N THR A 71 3.66 2.08 11.01
CA THR A 71 2.83 0.96 10.51
C THR A 71 1.41 1.09 11.04
N GLU A 72 1.27 1.29 12.36
CA GLU A 72 -0.05 1.48 12.96
C GLU A 72 -0.77 2.71 12.42
N TRP A 73 -0.06 3.83 12.25
CA TRP A 73 -0.69 5.08 11.80
C TRP A 73 -1.16 5.02 10.35
N ASN A 74 -0.42 4.34 9.47
CA ASN A 74 -0.85 4.11 8.08
C ASN A 74 -2.08 3.21 8.01
N VAL A 75 -2.11 2.11 8.76
CA VAL A 75 -3.29 1.23 8.82
C VAL A 75 -4.50 1.98 9.40
N ARG A 76 -4.31 2.68 10.53
CA ARG A 76 -5.37 3.47 11.19
C ARG A 76 -5.95 4.55 10.26
N GLY A 77 -5.10 5.22 9.49
CA GLY A 77 -5.44 6.31 8.57
C GLY A 77 -6.02 5.86 7.23
N SER A 78 -6.18 4.56 7.01
CA SER A 78 -6.72 3.98 5.78
C SER A 78 -8.09 3.31 6.01
N ASP A 79 -8.85 3.15 4.93
CA ASP A 79 -10.11 2.41 4.93
C ASP A 79 -9.89 0.90 4.76
N GLY A 80 -8.75 0.51 4.20
CA GLY A 80 -8.31 -0.87 4.04
C GLY A 80 -6.84 -0.96 3.63
N THR A 81 -6.28 -2.17 3.69
CA THR A 81 -4.87 -2.43 3.37
C THR A 81 -4.74 -3.44 2.23
N LEU A 82 -3.99 -3.07 1.18
CA LEU A 82 -3.42 -4.02 0.23
C LEU A 82 -2.09 -4.50 0.81
N LEU A 83 -1.99 -5.79 1.10
CA LEU A 83 -0.83 -6.39 1.73
C LEU A 83 -0.18 -7.38 0.76
N LEU A 84 1.03 -7.07 0.32
CA LEU A 84 1.86 -8.02 -0.42
C LEU A 84 2.48 -8.99 0.58
N VAL A 85 2.19 -10.28 0.40
CA VAL A 85 2.73 -11.36 1.21
C VAL A 85 3.63 -12.21 0.31
N THR A 86 4.85 -12.48 0.77
CA THR A 86 5.79 -13.41 0.14
C THR A 86 5.86 -14.69 0.96
N GLY A 87 6.40 -15.78 0.39
CA GLY A 87 6.63 -17.02 1.14
C GLY A 87 7.62 -16.90 2.31
N GLY A 88 8.43 -15.83 2.36
CA GLY A 88 9.37 -15.56 3.46
C GLY A 88 8.75 -14.77 4.63
N HIS A 89 9.47 -14.76 5.76
CA HIS A 89 9.11 -13.97 6.93
C HIS A 89 9.40 -12.48 6.74
N SER A 90 8.42 -11.64 7.05
CA SER A 90 8.59 -10.19 7.06
C SER A 90 7.86 -9.61 8.26
N ARG A 91 8.63 -9.21 9.28
CA ARG A 91 8.09 -8.68 10.54
C ARG A 91 7.20 -7.46 10.32
N GLY A 92 7.55 -6.59 9.37
CA GLY A 92 6.73 -5.42 9.02
C GLY A 92 5.41 -5.81 8.38
N THR A 93 5.42 -6.83 7.51
CA THR A 93 4.22 -7.36 6.85
C THR A 93 3.29 -8.05 7.86
N GLU A 94 3.86 -8.89 8.73
CA GLU A 94 3.14 -9.57 9.82
C GLU A 94 2.49 -8.57 10.78
N LEU A 95 3.24 -7.56 11.23
CA LEU A 95 2.71 -6.48 12.07
C LEU A 95 1.59 -5.71 11.38
N THR A 96 1.72 -5.42 10.09
CA THR A 96 0.68 -4.73 9.33
C THR A 96 -0.62 -5.53 9.33
N ASP A 97 -0.53 -6.85 9.11
CA ASP A 97 -1.71 -7.73 9.16
C ASP A 97 -2.34 -7.76 10.56
N GLU A 98 -1.52 -7.92 11.60
CA GLU A 98 -1.98 -7.92 12.99
C GLU A 98 -2.72 -6.63 13.34
N VAL A 99 -2.15 -5.47 13.02
CA VAL A 99 -2.78 -4.17 13.27
C VAL A 99 -4.08 -4.03 12.48
N ALA A 100 -4.10 -4.41 11.20
CA ALA A 100 -5.29 -4.31 10.38
C ALA A 100 -6.45 -5.15 10.96
N ARG A 101 -6.16 -6.38 11.40
CA ARG A 101 -7.13 -7.23 12.09
C ARG A 101 -7.60 -6.60 13.40
N ARG A 102 -6.67 -6.14 14.24
CA ARG A 102 -6.96 -5.49 15.53
C ARG A 102 -7.86 -4.26 15.37
N LEU A 103 -7.67 -3.48 14.31
CA LEU A 103 -8.44 -2.27 14.02
C LEU A 103 -9.68 -2.52 13.14
N GLY A 104 -9.98 -3.78 12.79
CA GLY A 104 -11.13 -4.12 11.94
C GLY A 104 -11.04 -3.58 10.51
N ARG A 105 -9.82 -3.34 10.00
CA ARG A 105 -9.59 -2.88 8.63
C ARG A 105 -9.57 -4.07 7.66
N PRO A 106 -10.32 -4.02 6.55
CA PRO A 106 -10.28 -5.07 5.53
C PRO A 106 -8.88 -5.14 4.91
N VAL A 107 -8.42 -6.37 4.64
CA VAL A 107 -7.11 -6.64 4.05
C VAL A 107 -7.28 -7.43 2.76
N TYR A 108 -6.78 -6.90 1.65
CA TYR A 108 -6.61 -7.63 0.40
C TYR A 108 -5.18 -8.16 0.34
N ARG A 109 -5.00 -9.49 0.31
CA ARG A 109 -3.68 -10.11 0.21
C ARG A 109 -3.36 -10.44 -1.23
N TRP A 110 -2.13 -10.17 -1.63
CA TRP A 110 -1.61 -10.56 -2.93
C TRP A 110 -0.23 -11.19 -2.76
N HIS A 111 0.07 -12.18 -3.60
CA HIS A 111 1.37 -12.86 -3.66
C HIS A 111 2.02 -12.57 -5.02
N PRO A 112 3.34 -12.31 -5.12
CA PRO A 112 4.02 -11.97 -6.37
C PRO A 112 3.73 -12.90 -7.56
N ASP A 113 3.57 -14.20 -7.29
CA ASP A 113 3.32 -15.22 -8.31
C ASP A 113 1.85 -15.27 -8.77
N ALA A 114 0.95 -14.56 -8.09
CA ALA A 114 -0.47 -14.53 -8.46
C ALA A 114 -0.71 -13.53 -9.59
N LEU A 115 -1.42 -13.97 -10.63
CA LEU A 115 -1.87 -13.11 -11.71
C LEU A 115 -2.76 -11.97 -11.15
N PRO A 116 -2.53 -10.71 -11.57
CA PRO A 116 -3.41 -9.61 -11.19
C PRO A 116 -4.85 -9.83 -11.66
N ASP A 117 -5.83 -9.61 -10.79
CA ASP A 117 -7.24 -9.53 -11.15
C ASP A 117 -7.80 -8.13 -10.80
N PRO A 118 -7.73 -7.18 -11.74
CA PRO A 118 -8.23 -5.81 -11.52
C PRO A 118 -9.73 -5.77 -11.23
N HIS A 119 -10.52 -6.73 -11.74
CA HIS A 119 -11.94 -6.80 -11.48
C HIS A 119 -12.23 -7.22 -10.03
N ALA A 120 -11.54 -8.24 -9.52
CA ALA A 120 -11.64 -8.63 -8.11
C ALA A 120 -11.16 -7.53 -7.17
N PHE A 121 -10.03 -6.91 -7.48
CA PHE A 121 -9.49 -5.81 -6.67
C PHE A 121 -10.46 -4.63 -6.63
N ARG A 122 -11.00 -4.20 -7.78
CA ARG A 122 -12.00 -3.12 -7.83
C ARG A 122 -13.29 -3.47 -7.10
N ARG A 123 -13.79 -4.71 -7.21
CA ARG A 123 -14.96 -5.17 -6.43
C ARG A 123 -14.69 -5.08 -4.93
N TRP A 124 -13.50 -5.49 -4.48
CA TRP A 124 -13.12 -5.40 -3.08
C TRP A 124 -13.09 -3.94 -2.59
N LEU A 125 -12.49 -3.02 -3.36
CA LEU A 125 -12.53 -1.59 -3.03
C LEU A 125 -13.97 -1.07 -2.90
N GLN A 126 -14.87 -1.48 -3.80
CA GLN A 126 -16.28 -1.06 -3.79
C GLN A 126 -17.07 -1.62 -2.60
N ILE A 127 -16.94 -2.93 -2.33
CA ILE A 127 -17.62 -3.63 -1.23
C ILE A 127 -17.25 -2.99 0.12
N HIS A 128 -15.96 -2.70 0.31
CA HIS A 128 -15.46 -2.12 1.54
C HIS A 128 -15.45 -0.58 1.54
N LYS A 129 -15.93 0.06 0.46
CA LYS A 129 -16.00 1.52 0.31
C LYS A 129 -14.64 2.21 0.53
N ILE A 130 -13.56 1.60 0.05
CA ILE A 130 -12.19 2.09 0.26
C ILE A 130 -11.95 3.32 -0.60
N ARG A 131 -11.58 4.43 0.05
CA ARG A 131 -11.16 5.69 -0.58
C ARG A 131 -9.72 6.04 -0.23
N THR A 132 -9.24 5.57 0.90
CA THR A 132 -7.83 5.64 1.31
C THR A 132 -7.30 4.22 1.49
N LEU A 133 -6.36 3.82 0.65
CA LEU A 133 -5.77 2.49 0.65
C LEU A 133 -4.36 2.56 1.21
N ASN A 134 -4.09 1.84 2.31
CA ASN A 134 -2.72 1.55 2.72
C ASN A 134 -2.15 0.44 1.84
N VAL A 135 -0.92 0.58 1.37
CA VAL A 135 -0.20 -0.46 0.64
C VAL A 135 1.06 -0.78 1.42
N ALA A 136 1.27 -2.06 1.72
CA ALA A 136 2.37 -2.52 2.55
C ALA A 136 2.86 -3.90 2.13
N GLY A 137 4.09 -4.24 2.51
CA GLY A 137 4.72 -5.53 2.30
C GLY A 137 6.20 -5.50 2.68
N PRO A 138 6.97 -6.53 2.29
CA PRO A 138 8.37 -6.61 2.66
C PRO A 138 9.21 -5.51 2.02
N ARG A 139 10.30 -5.19 2.71
CA ARG A 139 11.38 -4.34 2.20
C ARG A 139 12.25 -5.11 1.22
N GLU A 140 13.03 -4.38 0.42
CA GLU A 140 13.80 -4.97 -0.67
C GLU A 140 14.81 -6.02 -0.16
N SER A 141 15.46 -5.76 0.97
CA SER A 141 16.39 -6.73 1.58
C SER A 141 15.73 -8.02 2.10
N GLU A 142 14.42 -8.03 2.38
CA GLU A 142 13.69 -9.20 2.84
C GLU A 142 13.15 -10.06 1.68
N SER A 143 12.89 -9.42 0.53
CA SER A 143 12.43 -10.10 -0.67
C SER A 143 12.98 -9.38 -1.92
N PRO A 144 14.19 -9.74 -2.38
CA PRO A 144 14.78 -9.14 -3.57
C PRO A 144 13.86 -9.21 -4.79
N GLY A 145 13.72 -8.09 -5.50
CA GLY A 145 12.82 -7.93 -6.65
C GLY A 145 11.39 -7.52 -6.28
N VAL A 146 11.05 -7.40 -4.99
CA VAL A 146 9.67 -7.11 -4.57
C VAL A 146 9.22 -5.71 -4.98
N TYR A 147 10.10 -4.72 -5.04
CA TYR A 147 9.76 -3.41 -5.60
C TYR A 147 9.20 -3.53 -7.02
N ALA A 148 9.91 -4.25 -7.90
CA ALA A 148 9.53 -4.41 -9.30
C ALA A 148 8.21 -5.18 -9.44
N ALA A 149 8.05 -6.26 -8.67
CA ALA A 149 6.81 -7.04 -8.63
C ALA A 149 5.62 -6.19 -8.17
N ALA A 150 5.79 -5.42 -7.08
CA ALA A 150 4.76 -4.53 -6.56
C ALA A 150 4.38 -3.44 -7.58
N CYS A 151 5.35 -2.82 -8.24
CA CYS A 151 5.09 -1.86 -9.31
C CYS A 151 4.24 -2.46 -10.44
N ALA A 152 4.61 -3.65 -10.93
CA ALA A 152 3.88 -4.34 -12.00
C ALA A 152 2.43 -4.64 -11.59
N TYR A 153 2.22 -5.19 -10.38
CA TYR A 153 0.89 -5.49 -9.88
C TYR A 153 0.04 -4.23 -9.70
N LEU A 154 0.58 -3.20 -9.04
CA LEU A 154 -0.13 -1.94 -8.78
C LEU A 154 -0.54 -1.26 -10.09
N ARG A 155 0.33 -1.27 -11.11
CA ARG A 155 -0.04 -0.77 -12.44
C ARG A 155 -1.16 -1.61 -13.08
N ALA A 156 -1.24 -2.90 -12.81
CA ALA A 156 -2.32 -3.71 -13.33
C ALA A 156 -3.66 -3.43 -12.64
N VAL A 157 -3.66 -3.23 -11.31
CA VAL A 157 -4.92 -3.22 -10.52
C VAL A 157 -5.43 -1.86 -10.09
N LEU A 158 -4.56 -0.85 -9.96
CA LEU A 158 -5.02 0.49 -9.59
C LEU A 158 -5.87 1.08 -10.74
N PRO A 159 -6.97 1.78 -10.41
CA PRO A 159 -7.85 2.39 -11.41
C PRO A 159 -7.19 3.54 -12.18
#